data_AF-A0A498MMS1-F1
#
_entry.id   AF-A0A498MMS1-F1
#
_cell.length_a   1.000
_cell.length_b   1.000
_cell.length_c   1.000
_cell.angle_alpha   90.00
_cell.angle_beta   90.00
_cell.angle_gamma   90.00
#
_symmetry.space_group_name_H-M   'P 1'
#
loop_
_entity.id
_entity.type
_entity.pdbx_description
1 polymer ?
#
loop_
_entity_poly.entity_id
_entity_poly.type
_entity_poly.pdbx_seq_one_letter_code
_entity_poly.pdbx_strand_id
1 'polypeptide(L)'
;MSLTAILSEIDGGDDKGVEKLLQKYNRENSHTFAFDHKEEDARIKLCQGLLTVLRRSDHPLCQSTCLETLRILSRDKRVLGPVATKDGILTLAGLGRIHVAGHDGEPLEEAQSAKEERVVVEALKCLCNVVFNSGPAQQVCADLKLAEGLCARLHSVSSSHHEVGLFSLRLLFLLSALRTDVRGTLRKEAGTVRLLTGILERTLDVRWVGPYEAAPPNPEALPISLENNELAMEALKALFNITMSDSSDEDNDHQLRLIAGIMRHLLMLKTHTDDKTEEAHSEPESKRNASECE
;
A
#
# COMPACT_ATOMS: atom_id res chain seq x y z
N MET A 1 -0.34 10.81 -27.01
CA MET A 1 -0.64 9.60 -27.82
C MET A 1 -2.15 9.42 -27.96
N SER A 2 -2.67 8.85 -29.07
CA SER A 2 -4.11 8.55 -29.18
C SER A 2 -4.51 7.30 -28.38
N LEU A 3 -5.44 7.44 -27.44
CA LEU A 3 -6.02 6.33 -26.66
C LEU A 3 -6.68 5.27 -27.55
N THR A 4 -7.22 5.68 -28.71
CA THR A 4 -7.88 4.77 -29.65
C THR A 4 -6.95 3.71 -30.22
N ALA A 5 -5.68 4.04 -30.45
CA ALA A 5 -4.69 3.08 -30.95
C ALA A 5 -4.39 2.01 -29.89
N ILE A 6 -4.25 2.42 -28.63
CA ILE A 6 -4.04 1.49 -27.51
C ILE A 6 -5.23 0.54 -27.39
N LEU A 7 -6.45 1.08 -27.41
CA LEU A 7 -7.68 0.28 -27.31
C LEU A 7 -7.79 -0.74 -28.44
N SER A 8 -7.44 -0.35 -29.68
CA SER A 8 -7.44 -1.27 -30.82
C SER A 8 -6.46 -2.44 -30.65
N GLU A 9 -5.28 -2.21 -30.08
CA GLU A 9 -4.31 -3.28 -29.81
C GLU A 9 -4.79 -4.21 -28.68
N ILE A 10 -5.44 -3.64 -27.65
CA ILE A 10 -6.03 -4.43 -26.56
C ILE A 10 -7.09 -5.39 -27.10
N ASP A 11 -8.00 -4.87 -27.93
CA ASP A 11 -9.07 -5.63 -28.58
C ASP A 11 -8.51 -6.68 -29.56
N GLY A 12 -7.39 -6.37 -30.22
CA GLY A 12 -6.69 -7.27 -31.13
C GLY A 12 -5.95 -8.42 -30.45
N GLY A 13 -5.72 -8.36 -29.14
CA GLY A 13 -5.05 -9.43 -28.39
C GLY A 13 -3.52 -9.44 -28.47
N ASP A 14 -2.88 -8.43 -29.08
CA ASP A 14 -1.42 -8.36 -29.19
C ASP A 14 -0.80 -7.72 -27.95
N ASP A 15 -0.48 -8.54 -26.95
CA ASP A 15 0.16 -8.07 -25.71
C ASP A 15 1.50 -7.35 -25.94
N LYS A 16 2.25 -7.69 -27.00
CA LYS A 16 3.52 -7.00 -27.32
C LYS A 16 3.25 -5.63 -27.95
N GLY A 17 2.23 -5.53 -28.82
CA GLY A 17 1.75 -4.28 -29.39
C GLY A 17 1.24 -3.34 -28.29
N VAL A 18 0.40 -3.86 -27.39
CA VAL A 18 -0.09 -3.16 -26.20
C VAL A 18 1.07 -2.66 -25.35
N GLU A 19 2.03 -3.52 -25.00
CA GLU A 19 3.18 -3.13 -24.17
C GLU A 19 3.94 -1.93 -24.77
N LYS A 20 4.24 -1.95 -26.07
CA LYS A 20 4.99 -0.87 -26.74
C LYS A 20 4.23 0.46 -26.72
N LEU A 21 2.92 0.44 -26.97
CA LEU A 21 2.12 1.66 -26.94
C LEU A 21 1.99 2.19 -25.51
N LEU A 22 1.75 1.31 -24.54
CA LEU A 22 1.63 1.69 -23.13
C LEU A 22 2.95 2.24 -22.57
N GLN A 23 4.12 1.70 -22.95
CA GLN A 23 5.41 2.28 -22.55
C GLN A 23 5.55 3.73 -22.98
N LYS A 24 5.12 4.07 -24.21
CA LYS A 24 5.16 5.45 -24.68
C LYS A 24 4.09 6.30 -23.99
N TYR A 25 2.89 5.76 -23.72
CA TYR A 25 1.86 6.44 -22.93
C TYR A 25 2.35 6.78 -21.51
N ASN A 26 2.97 5.82 -20.82
CA ASN A 26 3.48 5.99 -19.45
C ASN A 26 4.57 7.06 -19.40
N ARG A 27 5.50 7.07 -20.36
CA ARG A 27 6.51 8.14 -20.48
C ARG A 27 5.88 9.52 -20.63
N GLU A 28 4.87 9.64 -21.49
CA GLU A 28 4.17 10.91 -21.75
C GLU A 28 3.31 11.38 -20.55
N ASN A 29 2.80 10.47 -19.72
CA ASN A 29 1.80 10.77 -18.69
C ASN A 29 2.23 10.49 -17.24
N SER A 30 3.49 10.10 -17.01
CA SER A 30 4.02 9.76 -15.68
C SER A 30 3.80 10.86 -14.63
N HIS A 31 3.83 12.12 -15.06
CA HIS A 31 3.60 13.33 -14.23
C HIS A 31 2.25 14.00 -14.48
N THR A 32 1.30 13.32 -15.12
CA THR A 32 -0.04 13.87 -15.35
C THR A 32 -0.91 13.69 -14.10
N PHE A 33 -1.49 14.80 -13.62
CA PHE A 33 -2.43 14.85 -12.49
C PHE A 33 -3.78 15.49 -12.85
N ALA A 34 -3.88 16.10 -14.02
CA ALA A 34 -5.11 16.67 -14.56
C ALA A 34 -5.41 16.02 -15.92
N PHE A 35 -6.65 15.58 -16.12
CA PHE A 35 -7.05 14.82 -17.30
C PHE A 35 -8.21 15.50 -18.01
N ASP A 36 -8.15 15.55 -19.35
CA ASP A 36 -9.19 16.14 -20.17
C ASP A 36 -10.53 15.42 -19.99
N HIS A 37 -11.59 16.17 -19.74
CA HIS A 37 -12.96 15.66 -19.64
C HIS A 37 -13.43 15.01 -20.94
N LYS A 38 -12.94 15.48 -22.09
CA LYS A 38 -13.34 14.95 -23.41
C LYS A 38 -12.86 13.51 -23.65
N GLU A 39 -11.83 13.08 -22.95
CA GLU A 39 -11.25 11.74 -23.09
C GLU A 39 -11.68 10.78 -21.96
N GLU A 40 -12.63 11.19 -21.10
CA GLU A 40 -13.07 10.40 -19.94
C GLU A 40 -13.58 9.01 -20.34
N ASP A 41 -14.48 8.92 -21.32
CA ASP A 41 -15.01 7.63 -21.82
C ASP A 41 -13.91 6.72 -22.37
N ALA A 42 -12.93 7.30 -23.07
CA ALA A 42 -11.80 6.55 -23.60
C ALA A 42 -10.90 6.02 -22.47
N ARG A 43 -10.70 6.80 -21.40
CA ARG A 43 -9.95 6.36 -20.21
C ARG A 43 -10.70 5.28 -19.42
N ILE A 44 -12.03 5.36 -19.30
CA ILE A 44 -12.86 4.30 -18.69
C ILE A 44 -12.67 2.99 -19.46
N LYS A 45 -12.80 3.04 -20.79
CA LYS A 45 -12.56 1.87 -21.65
C LYS A 45 -11.14 1.35 -21.52
N LEU A 46 -10.15 2.24 -21.37
CA LEU A 46 -8.77 1.83 -21.18
C LEU A 46 -8.58 1.11 -19.83
N CYS A 47 -9.15 1.60 -18.73
CA CYS A 47 -9.14 0.89 -17.44
C CYS A 47 -9.71 -0.53 -17.56
N GLN A 48 -10.83 -0.69 -18.26
CA GLN A 48 -11.44 -1.99 -18.49
C GLN A 48 -10.55 -2.90 -19.37
N GLY A 49 -10.01 -2.34 -20.46
CA GLY A 49 -9.10 -3.06 -21.35
C GLY A 49 -7.82 -3.54 -20.66
N LEU A 50 -7.23 -2.69 -19.81
CA LEU A 50 -6.05 -3.05 -19.02
C LEU A 50 -6.33 -4.23 -18.08
N LEU A 51 -7.50 -4.29 -17.42
CA LEU A 51 -7.87 -5.44 -16.60
C LEU A 51 -7.99 -6.73 -17.42
N THR A 52 -8.48 -6.65 -18.66
CA THR A 52 -8.51 -7.80 -19.58
C THR A 52 -7.10 -8.28 -19.92
N VAL A 53 -6.17 -7.37 -20.21
CA VAL A 53 -4.76 -7.71 -20.49
C VAL A 53 -4.11 -8.33 -19.25
N LEU A 54 -4.31 -7.74 -18.08
CA LEU A 54 -3.73 -8.20 -16.81
C LEU A 54 -4.16 -9.63 -16.43
N ARG A 55 -5.39 -10.03 -16.79
CA ARG A 55 -5.90 -11.39 -16.53
C ARG A 55 -5.42 -12.43 -17.54
N ARG A 56 -5.10 -12.01 -18.78
CA ARG A 56 -4.71 -12.95 -19.85
C ARG A 56 -3.20 -13.07 -20.04
N SER A 57 -2.45 -12.03 -19.69
CA SER A 57 -1.03 -11.95 -20.01
C SER A 57 -0.18 -12.62 -18.95
N ASP A 58 0.67 -13.55 -19.35
CA ASP A 58 1.68 -14.17 -18.49
C ASP A 58 3.05 -13.47 -18.57
N HIS A 59 3.15 -12.34 -19.29
CA HIS A 59 4.41 -11.64 -19.50
C HIS A 59 4.61 -10.52 -18.47
N PRO A 60 5.56 -10.63 -17.52
CA PRO A 60 5.70 -9.66 -16.42
C PRO A 60 5.97 -8.22 -16.87
N LEU A 61 6.66 -8.04 -18.01
CA LEU A 61 6.90 -6.71 -18.54
C LEU A 61 5.61 -6.06 -19.08
N CYS A 62 4.72 -6.85 -19.69
CA CYS A 62 3.44 -6.34 -20.17
C CYS A 62 2.53 -6.03 -18.97
N GLN A 63 2.48 -6.94 -17.98
CA GLN A 63 1.72 -6.74 -16.74
C GLN A 63 2.17 -5.49 -15.98
N SER A 64 3.48 -5.35 -15.71
CA SER A 64 4.01 -4.17 -15.01
C SER A 64 3.78 -2.87 -15.78
N THR A 65 3.87 -2.90 -17.12
CA THR A 65 3.55 -1.74 -17.97
C THR A 65 2.07 -1.37 -17.86
N CYS A 66 1.17 -2.36 -17.90
CA CYS A 66 -0.28 -2.16 -17.75
C CYS A 66 -0.64 -1.62 -16.36
N LEU A 67 -0.02 -2.13 -15.30
CA LEU A 67 -0.22 -1.66 -13.93
C LEU A 67 0.26 -0.23 -13.75
N GLU A 68 1.40 0.15 -14.35
CA GLU A 68 1.87 1.53 -14.34
C GLU A 68 0.88 2.47 -15.06
N THR A 69 0.33 2.05 -16.22
CA THR A 69 -0.72 2.82 -16.90
C THR A 69 -1.95 2.96 -16.01
N LEU A 70 -2.40 1.87 -15.37
CA LEU A 70 -3.55 1.89 -14.48
C LEU A 70 -3.31 2.76 -13.24
N ARG A 71 -2.07 2.77 -12.72
CA ARG A 71 -1.63 3.65 -11.63
C ARG A 71 -1.66 5.13 -12.03
N ILE A 72 -1.33 5.46 -13.27
CA ILE A 72 -1.49 6.83 -13.79
C ILE A 72 -2.98 7.18 -13.88
N LEU A 73 -3.79 6.30 -14.49
CA LEU A 73 -5.24 6.53 -14.67
C LEU A 73 -6.00 6.61 -13.34
N SER A 74 -5.56 5.88 -12.31
CA SER A 74 -6.18 5.89 -10.98
C SER A 74 -6.05 7.21 -10.22
N ARG A 75 -5.29 8.19 -10.76
CA ARG A 75 -5.31 9.58 -10.29
C ARG A 75 -6.58 10.32 -10.71
N ASP A 76 -7.29 9.84 -11.74
CA ASP A 76 -8.59 10.35 -12.17
C ASP A 76 -9.73 9.54 -11.52
N LYS A 77 -10.29 10.07 -10.43
CA LYS A 77 -11.36 9.38 -9.69
C LYS A 77 -12.59 9.00 -10.52
N ARG A 78 -12.83 9.66 -11.66
CA ARG A 78 -14.00 9.45 -12.53
C ARG A 78 -13.91 8.17 -13.35
N VAL A 79 -12.69 7.67 -13.58
CA VAL A 79 -12.48 6.53 -14.50
C VAL A 79 -12.34 5.19 -13.78
N LEU A 80 -12.41 5.19 -12.44
CA LEU A 80 -12.13 4.02 -11.61
C LEU A 80 -13.26 3.00 -11.52
N GLY A 81 -14.45 3.28 -12.08
CA GLY A 81 -15.61 2.38 -12.05
C GLY A 81 -15.29 0.92 -12.44
N PRO A 82 -14.60 0.66 -13.56
CA PRO A 82 -14.23 -0.71 -13.97
C PRO A 82 -13.29 -1.43 -12.97
N VAL A 83 -12.42 -0.67 -12.29
CA VAL A 83 -11.42 -1.20 -11.36
C VAL A 83 -12.02 -1.44 -9.97
N ALA A 84 -12.95 -0.60 -9.55
CA ALA A 84 -13.63 -0.65 -8.25
C ALA A 84 -14.71 -1.76 -8.16
N THR A 85 -14.52 -2.85 -8.89
CA THR A 85 -15.37 -4.04 -8.88
C THR A 85 -14.68 -5.17 -8.11
N LYS A 86 -15.45 -6.16 -7.65
CA LYS A 86 -14.89 -7.36 -7.00
C LYS A 86 -13.79 -8.01 -7.85
N ASP A 87 -14.06 -8.24 -9.14
CA ASP A 87 -13.10 -8.87 -10.05
C ASP A 87 -11.89 -7.97 -10.35
N GLY A 88 -12.09 -6.65 -10.41
CA GLY A 88 -11.01 -5.68 -10.58
C GLY A 88 -10.04 -5.72 -9.40
N ILE A 89 -10.56 -5.66 -8.18
CA ILE A 89 -9.75 -5.74 -6.95
C ILE A 89 -9.09 -7.10 -6.80
N LEU A 90 -9.78 -8.21 -7.08
CA LEU A 90 -9.18 -9.55 -7.03
C LEU A 90 -8.02 -9.71 -8.03
N THR A 91 -8.15 -9.12 -9.24
CA THR A 91 -7.06 -9.14 -10.23
C THR A 91 -5.82 -8.43 -9.70
N LEU A 92 -5.99 -7.23 -9.14
CA LEU A 92 -4.89 -6.46 -8.58
C LEU A 92 -4.31 -7.11 -7.31
N ALA A 93 -5.16 -7.69 -6.46
CA ALA A 93 -4.75 -8.41 -5.27
C ALA A 93 -3.92 -9.65 -5.62
N GLY A 94 -4.34 -10.44 -6.62
CA GLY A 94 -3.58 -11.59 -7.12
C GLY A 94 -2.21 -11.20 -7.66
N LEU A 95 -2.12 -10.17 -8.50
CA LEU A 95 -0.85 -9.65 -9.01
C LEU A 95 0.02 -9.04 -7.90
N GLY A 96 -0.60 -8.42 -6.92
CA GLY A 96 0.03 -7.94 -5.69
C GLY A 96 0.27 -9.05 -4.66
N ARG A 97 0.07 -10.34 -5.02
CA ARG A 97 0.05 -11.57 -4.21
C ARG A 97 -0.50 -11.39 -2.79
N ILE A 98 -1.61 -10.67 -2.64
CA ILE A 98 -2.33 -10.56 -1.38
C ILE A 98 -3.30 -11.73 -1.29
N HIS A 99 -3.21 -12.53 -0.22
CA HIS A 99 -4.13 -13.64 -0.02
C HIS A 99 -5.54 -13.11 0.30
N VAL A 100 -6.55 -13.62 -0.41
CA VAL A 100 -7.95 -13.26 -0.18
C VAL A 100 -8.73 -14.53 0.14
N ALA A 101 -9.28 -14.61 1.35
CA ALA A 101 -9.98 -15.81 1.81
C ALA A 101 -11.15 -16.19 0.89
N GLY A 102 -11.32 -17.49 0.64
CA GLY A 102 -12.40 -18.02 -0.19
C GLY A 102 -12.24 -17.77 -1.70
N HIS A 103 -11.07 -17.30 -2.13
CA HIS A 103 -10.71 -17.21 -3.54
C HIS A 103 -9.43 -18.02 -3.74
N ASP A 104 -9.43 -18.90 -4.74
CA ASP A 104 -8.25 -19.69 -5.11
C ASP A 104 -7.15 -18.71 -5.54
N GLY A 105 -6.19 -18.51 -4.65
CA GLY A 105 -4.97 -17.75 -4.92
C GLY A 105 -3.79 -18.70 -4.79
N GLU A 106 -2.78 -18.49 -5.63
CA GLU A 106 -1.48 -19.12 -5.44
C GLU A 106 -0.99 -18.89 -4.00
N PRO A 107 -0.25 -19.84 -3.41
CA PRO A 107 0.40 -19.63 -2.12
C PRO A 107 1.14 -18.28 -2.12
N LEU A 108 1.30 -17.68 -0.93
CA LEU A 108 2.10 -16.46 -0.75
C LEU A 108 3.59 -16.74 -1.00
N GLU A 109 3.96 -17.11 -2.22
CA GLU A 109 5.34 -17.30 -2.64
C GLU A 109 5.97 -15.92 -2.88
N GLU A 110 7.23 -15.80 -2.49
CA GLU A 110 8.03 -14.62 -2.78
C GLU A 110 8.32 -14.50 -4.28
N ALA A 111 8.55 -13.27 -4.75
CA ALA A 111 8.87 -13.03 -6.16
C ALA A 111 10.16 -13.76 -6.51
N GLN A 112 10.11 -14.64 -7.51
CA GLN A 112 11.26 -15.46 -7.89
C GLN A 112 12.22 -14.70 -8.81
N SER A 113 11.80 -13.53 -9.32
CA SER A 113 12.61 -12.67 -10.16
C SER A 113 12.30 -11.19 -9.96
N ALA A 114 13.27 -10.32 -10.27
CA ALA A 114 13.09 -8.87 -10.25
C ALA A 114 11.93 -8.39 -11.16
N LYS A 115 11.60 -9.14 -12.22
CA LYS A 115 10.47 -8.82 -13.10
C LYS A 115 9.13 -9.08 -12.44
N GLU A 116 9.01 -10.19 -11.70
CA GLU A 116 7.82 -10.50 -10.90
C GLU A 116 7.65 -9.53 -9.74
N GLU A 117 8.75 -9.21 -9.05
CA GLU A 117 8.73 -8.22 -7.96
C GLU A 117 8.20 -6.87 -8.45
N ARG A 118 8.63 -6.44 -9.65
CA ARG A 118 8.10 -5.22 -10.28
C ARG A 118 6.58 -5.28 -10.50
N VAL A 119 6.04 -6.43 -10.90
CA VAL A 119 4.59 -6.61 -11.04
C VAL A 119 3.90 -6.46 -9.69
N VAL A 120 4.41 -7.12 -8.65
CA VAL A 120 3.87 -7.03 -7.28
C VAL A 120 3.87 -5.59 -6.79
N VAL A 121 5.00 -4.89 -6.92
CA VAL A 121 5.16 -3.50 -6.47
C VAL A 121 4.22 -2.56 -7.24
N GLU A 122 4.12 -2.66 -8.56
CA GLU A 122 3.20 -1.81 -9.34
C GLU A 122 1.72 -2.13 -9.02
N ALA A 123 1.39 -3.38 -8.72
CA ALA A 123 0.04 -3.75 -8.30
C ALA A 123 -0.32 -3.14 -6.94
N LEU A 124 0.60 -3.19 -5.96
CA LEU A 124 0.42 -2.57 -4.65
C LEU A 124 0.30 -1.03 -4.76
N LYS A 125 1.17 -0.40 -5.56
CA LYS A 125 1.10 1.04 -5.86
C LYS A 125 -0.24 1.41 -6.52
N CYS A 126 -0.71 0.60 -7.46
CA CYS A 126 -2.00 0.80 -8.11
C CYS A 126 -3.16 0.67 -7.11
N LEU A 127 -3.17 -0.36 -6.27
CA LEU A 127 -4.17 -0.54 -5.21
C LEU A 127 -4.20 0.65 -4.24
N CYS A 128 -3.04 1.17 -3.83
CA CYS A 128 -2.97 2.38 -2.99
C CYS A 128 -3.72 3.55 -3.62
N ASN A 129 -3.47 3.83 -4.90
CA ASN A 129 -4.15 4.92 -5.61
C ASN A 129 -5.65 4.66 -5.78
N VAL A 130 -6.04 3.43 -6.13
CA VAL A 130 -7.44 3.05 -6.33
C VAL A 130 -8.22 3.20 -5.02
N VAL A 131 -7.70 2.68 -3.90
CA VAL A 131 -8.32 2.79 -2.57
C VAL A 131 -8.39 4.25 -2.12
N PHE A 132 -7.33 5.04 -2.33
CA PHE A 132 -7.33 6.45 -1.97
C PHE A 132 -8.38 7.26 -2.75
N ASN A 133 -8.57 6.98 -4.04
CA ASN A 133 -9.43 7.78 -4.92
C ASN A 133 -10.85 7.24 -5.11
N SER A 134 -11.20 6.06 -4.58
CA SER A 134 -12.51 5.43 -4.82
C SER A 134 -13.14 4.83 -3.56
N GLY A 135 -14.21 5.46 -3.09
CA GLY A 135 -15.08 4.93 -2.02
C GLY A 135 -15.65 3.53 -2.31
N PRO A 136 -16.18 3.27 -3.53
CA PRO A 136 -16.60 1.91 -3.91
C PRO A 136 -15.47 0.89 -3.82
N ALA A 137 -14.24 1.24 -4.20
CA ALA A 137 -13.11 0.33 -4.06
C ALA A 137 -12.75 0.07 -2.59
N GLN A 138 -12.84 1.08 -1.72
CA GLN A 138 -12.66 0.90 -0.27
C GLN A 138 -13.65 -0.13 0.29
N GLN A 139 -14.92 -0.05 -0.10
CA GLN A 139 -15.95 -1.01 0.31
C GLN A 139 -15.63 -2.43 -0.19
N VAL A 140 -15.30 -2.59 -1.47
CA VAL A 140 -14.95 -3.89 -2.04
C VAL A 140 -13.73 -4.50 -1.34
N CYS A 141 -12.70 -3.71 -1.05
CA CYS A 141 -11.52 -4.19 -0.29
C CYS A 141 -11.88 -4.65 1.13
N ALA A 142 -12.82 -3.97 1.79
CA ALA A 142 -13.33 -4.35 3.11
C ALA A 142 -14.12 -5.67 3.04
N ASP A 143 -15.02 -5.80 2.07
CA ASP A 143 -15.84 -7.01 1.85
C ASP A 143 -14.96 -8.23 1.53
N LEU A 144 -13.87 -8.02 0.79
CA LEU A 144 -12.86 -9.03 0.47
C LEU A 144 -11.86 -9.28 1.61
N LYS A 145 -11.96 -8.56 2.74
CA LYS A 145 -11.03 -8.68 3.88
C LYS A 145 -9.57 -8.51 3.47
N LEU A 146 -9.30 -7.60 2.53
CA LEU A 146 -7.96 -7.42 1.96
C LEU A 146 -6.90 -7.05 3.03
N ALA A 147 -7.33 -6.39 4.11
CA ALA A 147 -6.47 -6.05 5.23
C ALA A 147 -5.92 -7.28 6.00
N GLU A 148 -6.72 -8.34 6.15
CA GLU A 148 -6.27 -9.62 6.74
C GLU A 148 -5.18 -10.25 5.85
N GLY A 149 -5.41 -10.24 4.54
CA GLY A 149 -4.43 -10.70 3.54
C GLY A 149 -3.12 -9.92 3.56
N LEU A 150 -3.18 -8.60 3.73
CA LEU A 150 -1.99 -7.76 3.89
C LEU A 150 -1.22 -8.09 5.17
N CYS A 151 -1.91 -8.38 6.27
CA CYS A 151 -1.26 -8.78 7.51
C CYS A 151 -0.55 -10.13 7.36
N ALA A 152 -1.18 -11.11 6.68
CA ALA A 152 -0.55 -12.40 6.37
C ALA A 152 0.72 -12.23 5.50
N ARG A 153 0.64 -11.36 4.49
CA ARG A 153 1.80 -11.00 3.65
C ARG A 153 2.91 -10.33 4.46
N LEU A 154 2.59 -9.38 5.32
CA LEU A 154 3.59 -8.66 6.12
C LEU A 154 4.28 -9.56 7.15
N HIS A 155 3.68 -10.69 7.54
CA HIS A 155 4.36 -11.72 8.32
C HIS A 155 5.44 -12.47 7.53
N SER A 156 5.24 -12.64 6.22
CA SER A 156 6.11 -13.47 5.38
C SER A 156 7.10 -12.68 4.54
N VAL A 157 6.94 -11.36 4.40
CA VAL A 157 7.83 -10.51 3.60
C VAL A 157 9.23 -10.46 4.22
N SER A 158 10.23 -10.93 3.45
CA SER A 158 11.64 -10.72 3.76
C SER A 158 12.02 -9.23 3.74
N SER A 159 12.98 -8.85 4.59
CA SER A 159 13.57 -7.50 4.60
C SER A 159 14.29 -7.14 3.30
N SER A 160 14.58 -8.11 2.42
CA SER A 160 15.15 -7.86 1.09
C SER A 160 14.18 -7.23 0.10
N HIS A 161 12.87 -7.24 0.38
CA HIS A 161 11.81 -6.74 -0.50
C HIS A 161 11.20 -5.44 0.01
N HIS A 162 12.05 -4.41 0.16
CA HIS A 162 11.69 -3.10 0.76
C HIS A 162 10.39 -2.52 0.18
N GLU A 163 10.31 -2.32 -1.15
CA GLU A 163 9.13 -1.71 -1.78
C GLU A 163 7.86 -2.54 -1.56
N VAL A 164 7.96 -3.88 -1.54
CA VAL A 164 6.80 -4.75 -1.28
C VAL A 164 6.28 -4.53 0.14
N GLY A 165 7.17 -4.50 1.13
CA GLY A 165 6.82 -4.19 2.51
C GLY A 165 6.21 -2.79 2.66
N LEU A 166 6.84 -1.80 2.03
CA LEU A 166 6.44 -0.40 2.09
C LEU A 166 5.03 -0.17 1.54
N PHE A 167 4.74 -0.64 0.32
CA PHE A 167 3.42 -0.44 -0.28
C PHE A 167 2.35 -1.35 0.32
N SER A 168 2.72 -2.47 0.97
CA SER A 168 1.80 -3.26 1.78
C SER A 168 1.36 -2.51 3.04
N LEU A 169 2.32 -1.93 3.77
CA LEU A 169 2.04 -1.08 4.94
C LEU A 169 1.21 0.16 4.56
N ARG A 170 1.57 0.81 3.45
CA ARG A 170 0.82 1.98 2.95
C ARG A 170 -0.62 1.65 2.60
N LEU A 171 -0.87 0.49 1.97
CA LEU A 171 -2.23 0.05 1.67
C LEU A 171 -3.01 -0.28 2.95
N LEU A 172 -2.36 -0.92 3.93
CA LEU A 172 -2.95 -1.18 5.25
C LEU A 172 -3.29 0.13 5.99
N PHE A 173 -2.41 1.12 5.93
CA PHE A 173 -2.65 2.46 6.44
C PHE A 173 -3.87 3.10 5.76
N LEU A 174 -3.97 3.07 4.42
CA LEU A 174 -5.10 3.65 3.69
C LEU A 174 -6.43 2.99 4.06
N LEU A 175 -6.46 1.66 4.08
CA LEU A 175 -7.67 0.91 4.45
C LEU A 175 -8.10 1.22 5.89
N SER A 176 -7.16 1.23 6.84
CA SER A 176 -7.44 1.58 8.23
C SER A 176 -7.81 3.06 8.40
N ALA A 177 -7.26 3.99 7.62
CA ALA A 177 -7.61 5.41 7.69
C ALA A 177 -9.04 5.65 7.20
N LEU A 178 -9.39 5.04 6.05
CA LEU A 178 -10.61 5.36 5.30
C LEU A 178 -11.83 4.52 5.74
N ARG A 179 -11.63 3.42 6.47
CA ARG A 179 -12.70 2.47 6.83
C ARG A 179 -12.70 2.09 8.32
N THR A 180 -13.73 2.52 9.04
CA THR A 180 -13.93 2.27 10.48
C THR A 180 -14.14 0.79 10.80
N ASP A 181 -14.87 0.07 9.94
CA ASP A 181 -15.09 -1.37 10.02
C ASP A 181 -13.78 -2.15 9.88
N VAL A 182 -12.93 -1.77 8.93
CA VAL A 182 -11.59 -2.36 8.77
C VAL A 182 -10.74 -2.11 10.03
N ARG A 183 -10.76 -0.90 10.60
CA ARG A 183 -10.07 -0.64 11.89
C ARG A 183 -10.57 -1.52 13.01
N GLY A 184 -11.90 -1.67 13.13
CA GLY A 184 -12.52 -2.49 14.15
C GLY A 184 -12.09 -3.96 14.06
N THR A 185 -12.00 -4.50 12.85
CA THR A 185 -11.50 -5.86 12.60
C THR A 185 -10.03 -5.99 12.98
N LEU A 186 -9.17 -5.11 12.45
CA LEU A 186 -7.73 -5.15 12.70
C LEU A 186 -7.36 -4.99 14.17
N ARG A 187 -8.16 -4.23 14.94
CA ARG A 187 -7.98 -4.08 16.39
C ARG A 187 -8.27 -5.37 17.15
N LYS A 188 -9.38 -6.04 16.81
CA LYS A 188 -9.80 -7.28 17.47
C LYS A 188 -8.87 -8.44 17.15
N GLU A 189 -8.19 -8.37 16.01
CA GLU A 189 -7.18 -9.33 15.62
C GLU A 189 -5.91 -9.13 16.45
N ALA A 190 -5.76 -9.94 17.51
CA ALA A 190 -4.64 -9.88 18.45
C ALA A 190 -3.25 -9.95 17.78
N GLY A 191 -3.17 -10.47 16.55
CA GLY A 191 -1.93 -10.56 15.77
C GLY A 191 -1.49 -9.24 15.14
N THR A 192 -2.40 -8.32 14.82
CA THR A 192 -2.09 -7.14 13.99
C THR A 192 -1.23 -6.12 14.70
N VAL A 193 -1.58 -5.75 15.93
CA VAL A 193 -0.78 -4.80 16.73
C VAL A 193 0.62 -5.38 16.97
N ARG A 194 0.71 -6.66 17.35
CA ARG A 194 1.98 -7.36 17.55
C ARG A 194 2.82 -7.42 16.27
N LEU A 195 2.19 -7.62 15.11
CA LEU A 195 2.86 -7.60 13.81
C LEU A 195 3.49 -6.23 13.54
N LEU A 196 2.70 -5.15 13.64
CA LEU A 196 3.18 -3.79 13.37
C LEU A 196 4.27 -3.37 14.35
N THR A 197 4.10 -3.68 15.64
CA THR A 197 5.14 -3.48 16.65
C THR A 197 6.40 -4.28 16.31
N GLY A 198 6.29 -5.56 15.95
CA GLY A 198 7.45 -6.36 15.57
C GLY A 198 8.17 -5.85 14.32
N ILE A 199 7.45 -5.22 13.38
CA ILE A 199 8.07 -4.53 12.24
C ILE A 199 8.86 -3.31 12.75
N LEU A 200 8.27 -2.47 13.60
CA LEU A 200 8.94 -1.30 14.17
C LEU A 200 10.18 -1.66 14.99
N GLU A 201 10.10 -2.72 15.80
CA GLU A 201 11.23 -3.22 16.58
C GLU A 201 12.41 -3.60 15.67
N ARG A 202 12.12 -4.27 14.55
CA ARG A 202 13.14 -4.67 13.58
C ARG A 202 13.70 -3.48 12.78
N THR A 203 12.84 -2.57 12.32
CA THR A 203 13.29 -1.44 11.48
C THR A 203 14.08 -0.39 12.27
N LEU A 204 13.75 -0.23 13.56
CA LEU A 204 14.39 0.74 14.46
C LEU A 204 15.51 0.13 15.34
N ASP A 205 15.80 -1.16 15.23
CA ASP A 205 16.74 -1.91 16.11
C ASP A 205 16.45 -1.70 17.62
N VAL A 206 15.16 -1.77 17.98
CA VAL A 206 14.73 -1.58 19.38
C VAL A 206 15.20 -2.76 20.23
N ARG A 207 15.92 -2.46 21.31
CA ARG A 207 16.33 -3.46 22.32
C ARG A 207 15.60 -3.19 23.63
N TRP A 208 14.84 -4.16 24.12
CA TRP A 208 14.13 -4.01 25.39
C TRP A 208 15.03 -4.37 26.58
N VAL A 209 15.14 -3.46 27.55
CA VAL A 209 15.88 -3.67 28.82
C VAL A 209 14.95 -3.90 30.01
N GLY A 210 13.65 -3.64 29.83
CA GLY A 210 12.61 -3.90 30.81
C GLY A 210 11.22 -3.89 30.15
N PRO A 211 10.15 -4.16 30.91
CA PRO A 211 8.79 -4.06 30.40
C PRO A 211 8.52 -2.65 29.88
N TYR A 212 8.31 -2.52 28.56
CA TYR A 212 8.06 -1.25 27.87
C TYR A 212 9.21 -0.22 27.95
N GLU A 213 10.41 -0.67 28.33
CA GLU A 213 11.60 0.18 28.41
C GLU A 213 12.61 -0.23 27.33
N ALA A 214 12.68 0.58 26.28
CA ALA A 214 13.67 0.45 25.23
C ALA A 214 15.01 1.01 25.69
N ALA A 215 16.09 0.29 25.39
CA ALA A 215 17.45 0.75 25.58
C ALA A 215 17.64 2.08 24.83
N PRO A 216 18.40 3.03 25.40
CA PRO A 216 18.81 4.20 24.65
C PRO A 216 19.62 3.76 23.42
N PRO A 217 19.41 4.41 22.26
CA PRO A 217 20.23 4.16 21.08
C PRO A 217 21.71 4.35 21.41
N ASN A 218 22.59 3.53 20.82
CA ASN A 218 24.02 3.75 20.95
C ASN A 218 24.37 5.14 20.36
N PRO A 219 25.00 6.06 21.12
CA PRO A 219 25.36 7.38 20.60
C PRO A 219 26.26 7.35 19.35
N GLU A 220 26.99 6.25 19.16
CA GLU A 220 27.88 6.01 18.01
C GLU A 220 27.21 5.16 16.91
N ALA A 221 25.95 4.76 17.06
CA ALA A 221 25.23 4.04 16.02
C ALA A 221 25.07 4.92 14.77
N LEU A 222 25.10 4.25 13.60
CA LEU A 222 24.76 4.89 12.35
C LEU A 222 23.30 5.37 12.39
N PRO A 223 22.97 6.49 11.72
CA PRO A 223 21.58 6.90 11.54
C PRO A 223 20.74 5.80 10.90
N ILE A 224 19.45 5.79 11.21
CA ILE A 224 18.49 4.88 10.57
C ILE A 224 18.54 5.06 9.04
N SER A 225 18.60 3.95 8.31
CA SER A 225 18.59 3.97 6.84
C SER A 225 17.30 4.63 6.32
N LEU A 226 17.37 5.22 5.12
CA LEU A 226 16.19 5.82 4.51
C LEU A 226 15.05 4.80 4.35
N GLU A 227 15.36 3.60 3.88
CA GLU A 227 14.39 2.52 3.69
C GLU A 227 13.71 2.12 5.00
N ASN A 228 14.49 1.94 6.07
CA ASN A 228 13.95 1.60 7.38
C ASN A 228 13.09 2.73 7.95
N ASN A 229 13.47 3.99 7.71
CA ASN A 229 12.67 5.14 8.12
C ASN A 229 11.31 5.14 7.40
N GLU A 230 11.29 4.97 6.07
CA GLU A 230 10.05 4.89 5.29
C GLU A 230 9.11 3.77 5.79
N LEU A 231 9.66 2.57 6.03
CA LEU A 231 8.90 1.45 6.59
C LEU A 231 8.38 1.75 8.00
N ALA A 232 9.22 2.34 8.86
CA ALA A 232 8.83 2.70 10.21
C ALA A 232 7.67 3.71 10.19
N MET A 233 7.73 4.75 9.37
CA MET A 233 6.65 5.73 9.28
C MET A 233 5.33 5.11 8.80
N GLU A 234 5.34 4.27 7.76
CA GLU A 234 4.11 3.59 7.31
C GLU A 234 3.55 2.63 8.37
N ALA A 235 4.41 1.92 9.11
CA ALA A 235 3.98 1.07 10.21
C ALA A 235 3.41 1.87 11.39
N LEU A 236 4.02 3.00 11.75
CA LEU A 236 3.52 3.90 12.80
C LEU A 236 2.16 4.47 12.43
N LYS A 237 1.96 4.91 11.18
CA LYS A 237 0.68 5.43 10.70
C LYS A 237 -0.44 4.37 10.75
N ALA A 238 -0.16 3.15 10.30
CA ALA A 238 -1.11 2.05 10.39
C ALA A 238 -1.44 1.72 11.86
N LEU A 239 -0.43 1.68 12.73
CA LEU A 239 -0.58 1.37 14.15
C LEU A 239 -1.39 2.45 14.89
N PHE A 240 -1.14 3.72 14.57
CA PHE A 240 -1.89 4.86 15.10
C PHE A 240 -3.38 4.73 14.78
N ASN A 241 -3.73 4.46 13.51
CA ASN A 241 -5.13 4.32 13.11
C ASN A 241 -5.85 3.24 13.92
N ILE A 242 -5.22 2.09 14.11
CA ILE A 242 -5.83 0.93 14.77
C ILE A 242 -5.95 1.16 16.29
N THR A 243 -5.03 1.88 16.90
CA THR A 243 -4.96 2.05 18.37
C THR A 243 -5.70 3.28 18.89
N MET A 244 -5.92 4.31 18.06
CA MET A 244 -6.56 5.58 18.46
C MET A 244 -8.10 5.63 18.33
N SER A 245 -8.75 4.59 17.78
CA SER A 245 -10.23 4.53 17.79
C SER A 245 -10.76 4.23 19.22
N ASP A 246 -11.98 4.60 19.58
CA ASP A 246 -12.52 4.68 20.96
C ASP A 246 -11.93 3.76 22.05
N SER A 247 -11.60 4.40 23.18
CA SER A 247 -10.69 3.99 24.25
C SER A 247 -11.35 3.26 25.42
N SER A 248 -12.37 2.42 25.20
CA SER A 248 -13.12 1.81 26.31
C SER A 248 -12.60 0.45 26.79
N ASP A 249 -11.55 -0.10 26.18
CA ASP A 249 -11.02 -1.43 26.56
C ASP A 249 -9.78 -1.33 27.47
N GLU A 250 -9.91 -1.85 28.69
CA GLU A 250 -8.81 -1.97 29.67
C GLU A 250 -7.67 -2.89 29.17
N ASP A 251 -7.93 -3.77 28.20
CA ASP A 251 -6.94 -4.65 27.55
C ASP A 251 -5.94 -3.89 26.63
N ASN A 252 -6.15 -2.59 26.39
CA ASN A 252 -5.31 -1.77 25.53
C ASN A 252 -4.07 -1.18 26.24
N ASP A 253 -3.96 -1.30 27.57
CA ASP A 253 -2.89 -0.65 28.35
C ASP A 253 -1.50 -1.24 28.03
N HIS A 254 -1.39 -2.56 27.83
CA HIS A 254 -0.14 -3.21 27.42
C HIS A 254 0.36 -2.70 26.05
N GLN A 255 -0.56 -2.65 25.08
CA GLN A 255 -0.24 -2.26 23.70
C GLN A 255 0.16 -0.79 23.63
N LEU A 256 -0.58 0.09 24.31
CA LEU A 256 -0.27 1.52 24.36
C LEU A 256 1.07 1.79 25.05
N ARG A 257 1.41 1.06 26.12
CA ARG A 257 2.72 1.17 26.78
C ARG A 257 3.86 0.71 25.88
N LEU A 258 3.67 -0.37 25.14
CA LEU A 258 4.66 -0.87 24.18
C LEU A 258 4.91 0.16 23.06
N ILE A 259 3.83 0.73 22.51
CA ILE A 259 3.90 1.82 21.52
C ILE A 259 4.62 3.02 22.10
N ALA A 260 4.32 3.43 23.33
CA ALA A 260 4.99 4.54 24.00
C ALA A 260 6.50 4.28 24.16
N GLY A 261 6.91 3.04 24.45
CA GLY A 261 8.31 2.63 24.50
C GLY A 261 9.02 2.80 23.15
N ILE A 262 8.38 2.37 22.06
CA ILE A 262 8.90 2.53 20.70
C ILE A 262 8.98 4.00 20.30
N MET A 263 7.94 4.79 20.58
CA MET A 263 7.92 6.23 20.28
C MET A 263 9.04 6.97 21.02
N ARG A 264 9.28 6.64 22.30
CA ARG A 264 10.43 7.21 23.05
C ARG A 264 11.76 6.86 22.39
N HIS A 265 11.92 5.61 21.94
CA HIS A 265 13.12 5.20 21.24
C HIS A 265 13.30 5.99 19.93
N LEU A 266 12.23 6.13 19.14
CA LEU A 266 12.23 6.92 17.89
C LEU A 266 12.64 8.38 18.13
N LEU A 267 12.08 9.02 19.17
CA LEU A 267 12.43 10.41 19.54
C LEU A 267 13.89 10.60 19.94
N MET A 268 14.60 9.52 20.29
CA MET A 268 16.03 9.54 20.61
C MET A 268 16.91 9.18 19.41
N LEU A 269 16.36 8.69 18.31
CA LEU A 269 17.11 8.37 17.10
C LEU A 269 17.44 9.63 16.30
N LYS A 270 18.62 9.63 15.68
CA LYS A 270 18.98 10.63 14.68
C LYS A 270 18.61 10.09 13.30
N THR A 271 17.85 10.84 12.52
CA THR A 271 17.63 10.52 11.10
C THR A 271 18.64 11.28 10.23
N HIS A 272 18.75 10.94 8.94
CA HIS A 272 19.76 11.50 8.04
C HIS A 272 19.65 13.02 7.79
N THR A 273 18.50 13.65 8.05
CA THR A 273 18.28 15.09 7.91
C THR A 273 17.39 15.64 9.02
N ASP A 274 17.56 16.90 9.41
CA ASP A 274 16.72 17.54 10.42
C ASP A 274 15.24 17.54 9.99
N ASP A 275 14.92 17.79 8.72
CA ASP A 275 13.55 17.73 8.16
C ASP A 275 12.88 16.35 8.32
N LYS A 276 13.63 15.25 8.19
CA LYS A 276 13.10 13.88 8.36
C LYS A 276 12.99 13.50 9.83
N THR A 277 13.79 14.13 10.67
CA THR A 277 13.70 14.01 12.12
C THR A 277 12.45 14.73 12.62
N GLU A 278 12.18 15.93 12.10
CA GLU A 278 10.93 16.66 12.37
C GLU A 278 9.69 15.93 11.84
N GLU A 279 9.71 15.38 10.62
CA GLU A 279 8.59 14.57 10.09
C GLU A 279 8.33 13.34 10.97
N ALA A 280 9.37 12.60 11.34
CA ALA A 280 9.26 11.44 12.24
C ALA A 280 8.71 11.83 13.63
N HIS A 281 9.05 13.01 14.13
CA HIS A 281 8.59 13.53 15.42
C HIS A 281 7.20 14.18 15.36
N SER A 282 6.73 14.59 14.18
CA SER A 282 5.47 15.33 13.97
C SER A 282 4.32 14.47 13.43
N GLU A 283 4.60 13.32 12.79
CA GLU A 283 3.55 12.40 12.32
C GLU A 283 2.56 11.92 13.42
N PRO A 284 2.90 11.85 14.73
CA PRO A 284 1.90 11.55 15.77
C PRO A 284 0.79 12.62 15.91
N GLU A 285 1.00 13.85 15.41
CA GLU A 285 0.09 14.99 15.63
C GLU A 285 -0.58 15.52 14.34
N SER A 286 -0.02 15.25 13.16
CA SER A 286 -0.47 15.91 11.92
C SER A 286 -1.34 15.01 11.05
N LYS A 287 -2.64 14.94 11.37
CA LYS A 287 -3.78 14.82 10.40
C LYS A 287 -5.12 14.75 11.12
N ARG A 288 -5.42 15.77 11.93
CA ARG A 288 -6.77 15.99 12.46
C ARG A 288 -7.56 17.10 11.73
N ASN A 289 -6.95 17.83 10.79
CA ASN A 289 -7.58 19.02 10.19
C ASN A 289 -8.03 18.87 8.72
N ALA A 290 -8.34 17.65 8.25
CA ALA A 290 -8.86 17.46 6.89
C ALA A 290 -10.24 16.79 6.82
N SER A 291 -10.91 16.57 7.96
CA SER A 291 -12.26 15.97 8.02
C SER A 291 -13.30 16.81 8.75
N GLU A 292 -13.05 18.10 9.00
CA GLU A 292 -14.01 19.04 9.62
C GLU A 292 -14.35 20.24 8.73
N CYS A 293 -14.18 20.12 7.41
CA CYS A 293 -14.77 21.06 6.45
C CYS A 293 -15.53 20.32 5.35
N GLU A 294 -16.68 19.73 5.72
CA GLU A 294 -17.90 19.71 4.92
C GLU A 294 -19.10 20.03 5.83
#